data_AF-E4NHR5-F1
#
_entry.id   AF-E4NHR5-F1
#
_cell.length_a   1.000
_cell.length_b   1.000
_cell.length_c   1.000
_cell.angle_alpha   90.00
_cell.angle_beta   90.00
_cell.angle_gamma   90.00
#
_symmetry.space_group_name_H-M   'P 1'
#
loop_
_entity.id
_entity.type
_entity.pdbx_description
1 polymer ?
#
loop_
_entity_poly.entity_id
_entity_poly.type
_entity_poly.pdbx_seq_one_letter_code
_entity_poly.pdbx_strand_id
1 'polypeptide(L)'
;MTMGDTGFRVEPEALTAYAAVLDAQAERIARIRSALTGVRLSSEAFGKLPGSGELYDSYQEHAEAEQENFADLIDLLDATGEGVRATVDNYRTNEQDTAEVYGGGR
;
A
#
# COMPACT_ATOMS: atom_id res chain seq x y z
N MET A 1 -21.63 -24.32 -31.21
CA MET A 1 -20.40 -23.53 -30.98
C MET A 1 -20.77 -22.45 -29.96
N THR A 2 -20.55 -22.72 -28.68
CA THR A 2 -20.88 -21.80 -27.59
C THR A 2 -19.83 -20.70 -27.54
N MET A 3 -20.16 -19.53 -28.10
CA MET A 3 -19.53 -18.26 -27.71
C MET A 3 -20.01 -17.97 -26.28
N GLY A 4 -19.31 -18.53 -25.30
CA GLY A 4 -19.65 -18.37 -23.89
C GLY A 4 -18.38 -18.01 -23.13
N ASP A 5 -18.35 -16.76 -22.67
CA ASP A 5 -17.54 -16.29 -21.55
C ASP A 5 -16.02 -16.15 -21.77
N THR A 6 -15.62 -15.19 -22.62
CA THR A 6 -14.29 -14.54 -22.51
C THR A 6 -14.41 -13.19 -21.78
N GLY A 7 -15.31 -13.09 -20.81
CA GLY A 7 -15.37 -11.96 -19.89
C GLY A 7 -14.44 -12.21 -18.71
N PHE A 8 -13.62 -11.22 -18.33
CA PHE A 8 -12.98 -11.24 -17.02
C PHE A 8 -14.09 -11.19 -15.96
N ARG A 9 -14.32 -12.31 -15.25
CA ARG A 9 -15.20 -12.31 -14.08
C ARG A 9 -14.44 -11.65 -12.93
N VAL A 10 -14.86 -10.44 -12.59
CA VAL A 10 -14.38 -9.75 -11.39
C VAL A 10 -15.11 -10.35 -10.20
N GLU A 11 -14.39 -10.61 -9.11
CA GLU A 11 -14.95 -11.07 -7.83
C GLU A 11 -14.86 -9.88 -6.83
N PRO A 12 -15.91 -9.04 -6.70
CA PRO A 12 -15.86 -7.81 -5.92
C PRO A 12 -15.52 -8.05 -4.44
N GLU A 13 -15.96 -9.18 -3.89
CA GLU A 13 -15.66 -9.58 -2.51
C GLU A 13 -14.17 -9.86 -2.31
N ALA A 14 -13.52 -10.54 -3.27
CA ALA A 14 -12.09 -10.81 -3.21
C ALA A 14 -11.26 -9.52 -3.31
N LEU A 15 -11.66 -8.60 -4.19
CA LEU A 15 -11.03 -7.28 -4.30
C LEU A 15 -11.22 -6.44 -3.04
N THR A 16 -12.42 -6.46 -2.44
CA THR A 16 -12.69 -5.76 -1.18
C THR A 16 -11.84 -6.32 -0.04
N ALA A 17 -11.73 -7.65 0.06
CA ALA A 17 -10.87 -8.29 1.05
C ALA A 17 -9.40 -7.95 0.84
N TYR A 18 -8.94 -7.89 -0.42
CA TYR A 18 -7.57 -7.50 -0.74
C TYR A 18 -7.28 -6.04 -0.37
N ALA A 19 -8.20 -5.11 -0.64
CA ALA A 19 -8.05 -3.72 -0.21
C ALA A 19 -7.92 -3.61 1.33
N ALA A 20 -8.68 -4.39 2.09
CA ALA A 20 -8.54 -4.44 3.55
C ALA A 20 -7.19 -5.02 4.01
N VAL A 21 -6.61 -5.96 3.26
CA VAL A 21 -5.24 -6.45 3.53
C VAL A 21 -4.21 -5.35 3.30
N LEU A 22 -4.36 -4.55 2.23
CA LEU A 22 -3.45 -3.42 1.95
C LEU A 22 -3.48 -2.39 3.08
N ASP A 23 -4.66 -2.00 3.56
CA ASP A 23 -4.81 -1.09 4.71
C ASP A 23 -4.09 -1.64 5.94
N ALA A 24 -4.31 -2.93 6.26
CA ALA A 24 -3.69 -3.56 7.40
C ALA A 24 -2.15 -3.62 7.30
N GLN A 25 -1.60 -3.76 6.09
CA GLN A 25 -0.16 -3.68 5.86
C GLN A 25 0.36 -2.25 6.00
N ALA A 26 -0.34 -1.26 5.44
CA ALA A 26 0.01 0.16 5.58
C ALA A 26 0.08 0.57 7.06
N GLU A 27 -0.93 0.22 7.85
CA GLU A 27 -0.92 0.44 9.30
C GLU A 27 0.23 -0.27 10.02
N ARG A 28 0.52 -1.51 9.63
CA ARG A 28 1.62 -2.28 10.23
C ARG A 28 2.96 -1.61 9.95
N ILE A 29 3.18 -1.15 8.73
CA ILE A 29 4.40 -0.44 8.33
C ILE A 29 4.48 0.91 9.05
N ALA A 30 3.38 1.65 9.18
CA ALA A 30 3.32 2.89 9.95
C ALA A 30 3.74 2.68 11.42
N ARG A 31 3.28 1.59 12.06
CA ARG A 31 3.71 1.21 13.41
C ARG A 31 5.21 0.89 13.48
N ILE A 32 5.75 0.16 12.50
CA ILE A 32 7.19 -0.15 12.42
C ILE A 32 8.00 1.14 12.26
N ARG A 33 7.61 2.01 11.32
CA ARG A 33 8.25 3.30 11.08
C ARG A 33 8.31 4.13 12.36
N SER A 34 7.17 4.27 13.05
CA SER A 34 7.08 4.99 14.32
C SER A 34 7.98 4.40 15.42
N ALA A 35 8.03 3.07 15.53
CA ALA A 35 8.92 2.41 16.48
C ALA A 35 10.40 2.68 16.18
N LEU A 36 10.78 2.67 14.89
CA LEU A 36 12.14 2.95 14.44
C LEU A 36 12.55 4.42 14.59
N THR A 37 11.62 5.37 14.44
CA THR A 37 11.91 6.80 14.69
C THR A 37 12.41 7.03 16.12
N GLY A 38 11.96 6.22 17.08
CA GLY A 38 12.39 6.27 18.48
C GLY A 38 13.78 5.68 18.75
N VAL A 39 14.37 4.96 17.81
CA VAL A 39 15.68 4.31 17.94
C VAL A 39 16.73 5.12 17.19
N ARG A 40 17.26 6.16 17.83
CA ARG A 40 18.42 6.92 17.33
C ARG A 40 19.66 6.57 18.13
N LEU A 41 20.71 6.14 17.43
CA LEU A 41 22.02 5.95 18.04
C LEU A 41 22.71 7.30 18.21
N SER A 42 23.31 7.54 19.39
CA SER A 42 24.15 8.72 19.57
C SER A 42 25.50 8.53 18.86
N SER A 43 26.18 9.64 18.54
CA SER A 43 27.51 9.58 17.94
C SER A 43 28.54 8.87 18.82
N GLU A 44 28.32 8.78 20.14
CA GLU A 44 29.20 8.01 21.03
C GLU A 44 29.16 6.50 20.76
N ALA A 45 28.05 5.97 20.22
CA ALA A 45 27.94 4.55 19.87
C ALA A 45 28.93 4.12 18.77
N PHE A 46 29.45 5.09 17.99
CA PHE A 46 30.40 4.88 16.90
C PHE A 46 31.86 5.02 17.34
N GLY A 47 32.10 5.32 18.62
CA GLY A 47 33.43 5.47 19.20
C GLY A 47 34.07 6.85 18.95
N LYS A 48 35.40 6.91 19.09
CA LYS A 48 36.19 8.16 18.99
C LYS A 48 37.42 8.03 18.08
N LEU A 49 37.51 6.94 17.32
CA LEU A 49 38.60 6.73 16.36
C LEU A 49 38.44 7.66 15.15
N PRO A 50 39.53 7.96 14.41
CA PRO A 50 39.43 8.62 13.11
C PRO A 50 38.44 7.88 12.21
N GLY A 51 37.52 8.59 11.58
CA GLY A 51 36.44 8.02 10.76
C GLY A 51 35.13 7.70 11.50
N SER A 52 35.10 7.74 12.84
CA SER A 52 33.85 7.53 13.62
C SER A 52 32.75 8.56 13.30
N GLY A 53 33.13 9.80 12.99
CA GLY A 53 32.19 10.84 12.56
C GLY A 53 31.52 10.50 11.23
N GLU A 54 32.29 10.07 10.23
CA GLU A 54 31.76 9.69 8.90
C GLU A 54 30.82 8.48 8.98
N LEU A 55 31.12 7.51 9.87
CA LEU A 55 30.21 6.39 10.13
C LEU A 55 28.89 6.83 10.76
N TYR A 56 28.93 7.79 11.69
CA TYR A 56 27.73 8.35 12.30
C TYR A 56 26.90 9.14 11.27
N ASP A 57 27.56 9.97 10.45
CA ASP A 57 26.89 10.75 9.42
C ASP A 57 26.22 9.85 8.37
N SER A 58 26.92 8.79 7.92
CA SER A 58 26.35 7.78 7.02
C SER A 58 25.18 7.03 7.66
N TYR A 59 25.28 6.68 8.95
CA TYR A 59 24.15 6.08 9.67
C TYR A 59 22.93 7.00 9.69
N GLN A 60 23.13 8.29 9.94
CA GLN A 60 22.04 9.27 9.98
C GLN A 60 21.38 9.43 8.60
N GLU A 61 22.18 9.52 7.54
CA GLU A 61 21.67 9.56 6.15
C GLU A 61 20.84 8.31 5.83
N HIS A 62 21.34 7.12 6.17
CA HIS A 62 20.60 5.87 5.96
C HIS A 62 19.32 5.81 6.79
N ALA A 63 19.38 6.22 8.07
CA ALA A 63 18.21 6.23 8.94
C ALA A 63 17.12 7.19 8.41
N GLU A 64 17.51 8.36 7.90
CA GLU A 64 16.58 9.31 7.28
C GLU A 64 15.99 8.76 5.98
N ALA A 65 16.83 8.22 5.08
CA ALA A 65 16.37 7.62 3.83
C ALA A 65 15.42 6.43 4.07
N GLU A 66 15.66 5.61 5.10
CA GLU A 66 14.74 4.54 5.48
C GLU A 66 13.38 5.06 5.96
N GLN A 67 13.34 6.19 6.69
CA GLN A 67 12.07 6.80 7.10
C GLN A 67 11.26 7.32 5.90
N GLU A 68 11.93 7.85 4.88
CA GLU A 68 11.32 8.25 3.62
C GLU A 68 10.80 7.03 2.84
N ASN A 69 11.62 5.99 2.70
CA ASN A 69 11.21 4.73 2.05
C ASN A 69 9.96 4.10 2.69
N PHE A 70 9.84 4.16 4.04
CA PHE A 70 8.64 3.69 4.72
C PHE A 70 7.42 4.56 4.42
N ALA A 71 7.58 5.88 4.29
CA ALA A 71 6.49 6.78 3.93
C ALA A 71 5.99 6.47 2.50
N ASP A 72 6.91 6.37 1.54
CA ASP A 72 6.60 6.05 0.14
C ASP A 72 5.89 4.70 0.01
N LEU A 73 6.30 3.70 0.79
CA LEU A 73 5.67 2.38 0.78
C LEU A 73 4.24 2.41 1.35
N ILE A 74 3.99 3.22 2.39
CA ILE A 74 2.64 3.41 2.94
C ILE A 74 1.75 4.07 1.87
N ASP A 75 2.22 5.16 1.26
CA ASP A 75 1.47 5.89 0.23
C ASP A 75 1.16 4.98 -0.99
N LEU A 76 2.10 4.12 -1.38
CA LEU A 76 1.88 3.14 -2.46
C LEU A 76 0.80 2.11 -2.10
N LEU A 77 0.78 1.60 -0.87
CA LEU A 77 -0.23 0.64 -0.42
C LEU A 77 -1.62 1.29 -0.37
N ASP A 78 -1.70 2.50 0.17
CA ASP A 78 -2.95 3.26 0.24
C ASP A 78 -3.50 3.55 -1.15
N ALA A 79 -2.67 4.06 -2.07
CA ALA A 79 -3.05 4.33 -3.46
C ALA A 79 -3.48 3.05 -4.20
N THR A 80 -2.83 1.92 -3.91
CA THR A 80 -3.23 0.62 -4.48
C THR A 80 -4.59 0.19 -3.93
N GLY A 81 -4.83 0.35 -2.63
CA GLY A 81 -6.12 0.06 -2.00
C GLY A 81 -7.26 0.92 -2.57
N GLU A 82 -7.01 2.22 -2.77
CA GLU A 82 -7.95 3.13 -3.44
C GLU A 82 -8.26 2.69 -4.87
N GLY A 83 -7.25 2.34 -5.67
CA GLY A 83 -7.44 1.85 -7.04
C GLY A 83 -8.26 0.56 -7.11
N VAL A 84 -8.05 -0.36 -6.15
CA VAL A 84 -8.83 -1.60 -6.05
C VAL A 84 -10.30 -1.30 -5.71
N ARG A 85 -10.57 -0.41 -4.75
CA ARG A 85 -11.95 0.01 -4.41
C ARG A 85 -12.64 0.70 -5.59
N ALA A 86 -11.94 1.61 -6.27
CA ALA A 86 -12.45 2.26 -7.47
C ALA A 86 -12.81 1.25 -8.57
N THR A 87 -12.02 0.18 -8.73
CA THR A 87 -12.32 -0.91 -9.67
C THR A 87 -13.61 -1.64 -9.29
N VAL A 88 -13.81 -1.92 -8.00
CA VAL A 88 -15.05 -2.55 -7.49
C VAL A 88 -16.27 -1.65 -7.74
N ASP A 89 -16.16 -0.36 -7.45
CA ASP A 89 -17.26 0.60 -7.62
C ASP A 89 -17.64 0.77 -9.10
N ASN A 90 -16.64 0.83 -9.99
CA ASN A 90 -16.87 0.84 -11.44
C ASN A 90 -17.56 -0.44 -11.93
N TYR A 91 -17.17 -1.60 -11.40
CA TYR A 91 -17.81 -2.87 -11.76
C TYR A 91 -19.28 -2.90 -11.34
N ARG A 92 -19.58 -2.52 -10.09
CA ARG A 92 -20.96 -2.45 -9.56
C ARG A 92 -21.83 -1.48 -10.35
N THR A 93 -21.30 -0.31 -10.71
CA THR A 93 -22.02 0.69 -11.51
C THR A 93 -22.36 0.14 -12.90
N ASN A 94 -21.38 -0.46 -13.58
CA ASN A 94 -21.60 -1.05 -14.91
C ASN A 94 -22.58 -2.23 -14.88
N GLU A 95 -22.55 -3.06 -13.84
CA GLU A 95 -23.52 -4.15 -13.67
C GLU A 95 -24.94 -3.62 -13.42
N GLN A 96 -25.08 -2.58 -12.59
CA GLN A 96 -26.37 -1.91 -12.34
C GLN A 96 -26.95 -1.29 -13.61
N ASP A 97 -26.15 -0.53 -14.36
CA ASP A 97 -26.57 0.09 -15.62
C ASP A 97 -27.01 -0.97 -16.66
N THR A 98 -26.27 -2.08 -16.74
CA THR A 98 -26.62 -3.21 -17.62
C THR A 98 -27.92 -3.88 -17.15
N ALA A 99 -28.09 -4.09 -15.85
CA ALA A 99 -29.30 -4.68 -15.29
C ALA A 99 -30.54 -3.79 -15.50
N GLU A 100 -30.41 -2.47 -15.41
CA GLU A 100 -31.51 -1.52 -15.67
C GLU A 100 -31.90 -1.49 -17.15
N VAL A 101 -30.92 -1.46 -18.07
CA VAL A 101 -31.16 -1.42 -19.51
C VAL A 101 -31.80 -2.70 -20.04
N TYR A 102 -31.40 -3.86 -19.52
CA TYR A 102 -31.91 -5.16 -20.00
C TYR A 102 -33.00 -5.79 -19.11
N GLY A 103 -33.13 -5.35 -17.85
CA GLY A 103 -34.12 -5.84 -16.88
C GLY A 103 -35.48 -5.14 -16.91
N GLY A 104 -35.57 -3.97 -17.55
CA GLY A 104 -36.83 -3.21 -17.73
C GLY A 104 -37.84 -3.82 -18.73
N GLY A 105 -37.55 -4.98 -19.31
CA GLY A 105 -38.42 -5.67 -20.25
C GLY A 105 -39.31 -6.73 -19.60
N ARG A 106 -40.32 -6.31 -18.82
CA ARG A 106 -41.51 -7.11 -18.50
C ARG A 106 -42.75 -6.23 -18.43
#